data_AF-A0A7V1LZD3-F1
#
_entry.id   AF-A0A7V1LZD3-F1
#
_cell.length_a   1.000
_cell.length_b   1.000
_cell.length_c   1.000
_cell.angle_alpha   90.00
_cell.angle_beta   90.00
_cell.angle_gamma   90.00
#
_symmetry.space_group_name_H-M   'P 1'
#
loop_
_entity.id
_entity.type
_entity.pdbx_description
1 polymer ?
#
loop_
_entity_poly.entity_id
_entity_poly.type
_entity_poly.pdbx_seq_one_letter_code
_entity_poly.pdbx_strand_id
1 'polypeptide(L)'
;MRFRSVRFHQPWATAMGLLTVMLTVGVSGCEKPKIHAYRVPKPEKTIAPAPVPPARPQGVAWTVPESWVQVENPNPQRVATFKDKKGLEIAINAFPGDVGGLLANINRWRGQIGLEPTDQAALAQLTESMTSEAGAEVVIADIAGSENRLVGAIIKPGDGQSWFVKAIGDTQSIEQAKPEIIAFAKTFRLGQDSAQSNVNKPSQSDTNPHTEQWQPPAEWKVDPEASPILTAAFRADSGARITLTSLKGMGGGVLGNINRWRGQLGLEPVTSLAELSTTEPAPGILMIDLQSESNDDRIVAAILPLESQSLFFKLTGTNDQVDAEMERFTSFVLDVSSNRKGSP
;
A
#
# COMPACT_ATOMS: atom_id res chain seq x y z
N MET A 1 -47.13 74.73 7.36
CA MET A 1 -46.95 75.72 8.43
C MET A 1 -45.51 76.20 8.45
N ARG A 2 -45.29 77.48 8.76
CA ARG A 2 -44.05 78.25 8.56
C ARG A 2 -43.02 78.07 9.70
N PHE A 3 -41.76 78.20 9.29
CA PHE A 3 -40.60 78.90 9.89
C PHE A 3 -40.25 78.86 11.40
N ARG A 4 -38.99 78.45 11.62
CA ARG A 4 -37.88 79.07 12.39
C ARG A 4 -38.19 79.76 13.73
N SER A 5 -37.36 79.44 14.74
CA SER A 5 -36.36 80.34 15.36
C SER A 5 -36.12 79.95 16.85
N VAL A 6 -34.87 79.74 17.27
CA VAL A 6 -33.96 80.67 18.00
C VAL A 6 -34.22 80.75 19.52
N ARG A 7 -33.21 80.23 20.24
CA ARG A 7 -32.52 80.70 21.46
C ARG A 7 -33.27 81.24 22.70
N PHE A 8 -32.63 80.90 23.83
CA PHE A 8 -32.23 81.74 24.98
C PHE A 8 -33.05 81.71 26.29
N HIS A 9 -32.28 81.53 27.38
CA HIS A 9 -32.37 82.17 28.72
C HIS A 9 -33.53 81.72 29.63
N GLN A 10 -33.43 81.54 30.96
CA GLN A 10 -32.35 81.62 31.97
C GLN A 10 -32.92 80.95 33.27
N PRO A 11 -32.58 81.33 34.53
CA PRO A 11 -32.02 80.46 35.59
C PRO A 11 -33.00 80.13 36.74
N TRP A 12 -32.56 79.31 37.72
CA TRP A 12 -32.78 79.44 39.19
C TRP A 12 -31.81 78.42 39.85
N ALA A 13 -30.78 78.85 40.60
CA ALA A 13 -30.79 79.13 42.06
C ALA A 13 -31.30 77.90 42.87
N THR A 14 -30.67 77.35 43.91
CA THR A 14 -29.57 77.74 44.81
C THR A 14 -29.38 76.52 45.72
N ALA A 15 -28.15 76.10 46.04
CA ALA A 15 -27.81 75.59 47.38
C ALA A 15 -26.30 75.43 47.54
N MET A 16 -25.83 76.11 48.57
CA MET A 16 -24.45 76.37 48.96
C MET A 16 -23.85 75.17 49.69
N GLY A 17 -22.56 74.89 49.47
CA GLY A 17 -21.83 73.85 50.18
C GLY A 17 -20.35 73.86 49.81
N LEU A 18 -19.66 74.95 50.17
CA LEU A 18 -18.21 75.10 50.06
C LEU A 18 -17.48 74.18 51.05
N LEU A 19 -16.60 73.33 50.55
CA LEU A 19 -15.36 72.99 51.25
C LEU A 19 -14.22 72.93 50.21
N THR A 20 -13.36 73.94 50.26
CA THR A 20 -12.20 74.13 49.38
C THR A 20 -10.97 73.50 50.01
N VAL A 21 -10.21 72.67 49.27
CA VAL A 21 -8.72 72.66 49.34
C VAL A 21 -8.12 72.18 47.99
N MET A 22 -7.38 73.09 47.35
CA MET A 22 -6.22 73.00 46.40
C MET A 22 -6.10 71.79 45.45
N LEU A 23 -6.17 71.91 44.11
CA LEU A 23 -5.35 72.64 43.12
C LEU A 23 -3.88 72.17 43.02
N THR A 24 -3.54 71.39 41.98
CA THR A 24 -2.57 71.75 40.91
C THR A 24 -2.40 70.64 39.86
N VAL A 25 -2.13 71.12 38.65
CA VAL A 25 -2.08 70.49 37.32
C VAL A 25 -0.84 69.60 37.12
N GLY A 26 -0.98 68.49 36.38
CA GLY A 26 0.14 67.69 35.88
C GLY A 26 -0.20 66.96 34.59
N VAL A 27 0.55 67.30 33.53
CA VAL A 27 0.43 66.81 32.15
C VAL A 27 0.71 65.30 32.05
N SER A 28 -0.25 64.49 31.61
CA SER A 28 0.04 63.09 31.22
C SER A 28 0.61 63.06 29.80
N GLY A 29 1.93 63.08 29.72
CA GLY A 29 2.68 62.76 28.51
C GLY A 29 2.59 61.27 28.17
N CYS A 30 2.64 60.96 26.88
CA CYS A 30 2.73 59.60 26.36
C CYS A 30 4.01 58.91 26.85
N GLU A 31 3.89 57.94 27.77
CA GLU A 31 4.96 56.98 28.03
C GLU A 31 5.04 55.98 26.87
N LYS A 32 6.15 56.02 26.14
CA LYS A 32 6.51 54.96 25.18
C LYS A 32 6.77 53.66 25.95
N PRO A 33 6.22 52.51 25.54
CA PRO A 33 6.53 51.25 26.21
C PRO A 33 8.01 50.92 26.03
N LYS A 34 8.75 50.89 27.15
CA LYS A 34 10.13 50.41 27.19
C LYS A 34 10.11 48.88 27.09
N ILE A 35 10.66 48.35 25.99
CA ILE A 35 10.88 46.92 25.81
C ILE A 35 11.99 46.50 26.78
N HIS A 36 11.66 45.66 27.76
CA HIS A 36 12.67 44.99 28.58
C HIS A 36 13.30 43.86 27.77
N ALA A 37 14.55 44.05 27.32
CA ALA A 37 15.33 42.99 26.70
C ALA A 37 15.88 42.07 27.79
N TYR A 38 15.28 40.89 27.95
CA TYR A 38 15.88 39.80 28.72
C TYR A 38 16.84 39.02 27.83
N ARG A 39 18.09 38.87 28.29
CA ARG A 39 19.08 37.99 27.67
C ARG A 39 18.88 36.58 28.23
N VAL A 40 18.11 35.76 27.53
CA VAL A 40 18.01 34.32 27.83
C VAL A 40 19.36 33.68 27.44
N PRO A 41 20.03 32.94 28.34
CA PRO A 41 21.18 32.14 27.94
C PRO A 41 20.75 31.18 26.82
N LYS A 42 21.40 31.30 25.66
CA LYS A 42 21.20 30.37 24.54
C LYS A 42 21.54 28.97 25.07
N PRO A 43 20.61 28.00 25.10
CA PRO A 43 20.97 26.64 25.43
C PRO A 43 22.08 26.22 24.47
N GLU A 44 23.18 25.71 25.03
CA GLU A 44 24.27 25.15 24.24
C GLU A 44 23.67 24.15 23.25
N LYS A 45 24.06 24.29 21.99
CA LYS A 45 23.77 23.31 20.95
C LYS A 45 24.41 21.99 21.38
N THR A 46 23.67 21.18 22.13
CA THR A 46 23.88 19.74 22.08
C THR A 46 23.68 19.37 20.62
N ILE A 47 24.75 18.93 19.97
CA ILE A 47 24.67 18.32 18.66
C ILE A 47 23.74 17.12 18.87
N ALA A 48 22.48 17.27 18.47
CA ALA A 48 21.57 16.16 18.45
C ALA A 48 22.22 15.08 17.57
N PRO A 49 22.27 13.81 18.01
CA PRO A 49 22.60 12.73 17.09
C PRO A 49 21.65 12.84 15.89
N ALA A 50 22.18 12.60 14.69
CA ALA A 50 21.40 12.61 13.45
C ALA A 50 20.06 11.88 13.67
N PRO A 51 18.95 12.36 13.08
CA PRO A 51 17.66 11.70 13.24
C PRO A 51 17.82 10.22 12.86
N VAL A 52 17.57 9.35 13.83
CA VAL A 52 17.49 7.92 13.61
C VAL A 52 16.39 7.71 12.56
N PRO A 53 16.67 7.07 11.42
CA PRO A 53 15.64 6.82 10.42
C PRO A 53 14.47 6.07 11.07
N PRO A 54 13.20 6.37 10.73
CA PRO A 54 12.08 5.58 11.19
C PRO A 54 12.30 4.11 10.82
N ALA A 55 11.89 3.22 11.71
CA ALA A 55 12.12 1.78 11.62
C ALA A 55 11.78 1.26 10.21
N ARG A 56 12.79 0.70 9.54
CA ARG A 56 12.62 0.01 8.25
C ARG A 56 11.66 -1.17 8.47
N PRO A 57 10.82 -1.53 7.47
CA PRO A 57 10.13 -2.81 7.51
C PRO A 57 11.16 -3.91 7.77
N GLN A 58 10.90 -4.74 8.78
CA GLN A 58 11.82 -5.78 9.24
C GLN A 58 12.19 -6.68 8.05
N GLY A 59 13.46 -6.64 7.63
CA GLY A 59 14.03 -7.59 6.66
C GLY A 59 14.51 -7.05 5.31
N VAL A 60 14.23 -5.81 4.90
CA VAL A 60 14.72 -5.24 3.63
C VAL A 60 15.37 -3.87 3.83
N ALA A 61 16.50 -3.64 3.16
CA ALA A 61 17.25 -2.38 3.20
C ALA A 61 17.49 -1.84 1.78
N TRP A 62 17.62 -0.52 1.69
CA TRP A 62 17.99 0.23 0.49
C TRP A 62 18.86 1.43 0.88
N THR A 63 19.52 2.04 -0.10
CA THR A 63 20.37 3.23 0.10
C THR A 63 19.73 4.42 -0.62
N VAL A 64 19.26 5.40 0.14
CA VAL A 64 18.60 6.59 -0.41
C VAL A 64 19.67 7.54 -1.00
N PRO A 65 19.48 8.08 -2.22
CA PRO A 65 20.38 9.10 -2.78
C PRO A 65 20.40 10.37 -1.94
N GLU A 66 21.55 11.05 -1.86
CA GLU A 66 21.69 12.31 -1.10
C GLU A 66 20.77 13.45 -1.61
N SER A 67 20.35 13.35 -2.87
CA SER A 67 19.45 14.28 -3.55
C SER A 67 17.99 14.14 -3.12
N TRP A 68 17.63 13.04 -2.43
CA TRP A 68 16.26 12.73 -2.06
C TRP A 68 16.00 13.06 -0.59
N VAL A 69 14.86 13.70 -0.34
CA VAL A 69 14.39 14.00 1.01
C VAL A 69 13.17 13.15 1.30
N GLN A 70 13.21 12.38 2.39
CA GLN A 70 12.03 11.66 2.86
C GLN A 70 10.99 12.67 3.36
N VAL A 71 9.75 12.51 2.92
CA VAL A 71 8.63 13.34 3.34
C VAL A 71 7.62 12.49 4.12
N GLU A 72 6.71 13.16 4.82
CA GLU A 72 5.59 12.48 5.46
C GLU A 72 4.77 11.71 4.41
N ASN A 73 4.41 10.47 4.72
CA ASN A 73 3.69 9.60 3.79
C ASN A 73 2.23 10.09 3.65
N PRO A 74 1.81 10.63 2.49
CA PRO A 74 0.43 11.06 2.30
C PRO A 74 -0.54 9.86 2.19
N ASN A 75 -0.02 8.63 2.11
CA ASN A 75 -0.78 7.40 2.00
C ASN A 75 -0.24 6.35 2.99
N PRO A 76 -1.04 5.89 3.98
CA PRO A 76 -0.63 4.89 4.97
C PRO A 76 -0.18 3.53 4.39
N GLN A 77 -0.55 3.22 3.16
CA GLN A 77 -0.17 1.98 2.46
C GLN A 77 1.22 2.05 1.80
N ARG A 78 1.88 3.22 1.82
CA ARG A 78 3.26 3.38 1.34
C ARG A 78 4.24 3.09 2.46
N VAL A 79 5.30 2.36 2.13
CA VAL A 79 6.43 2.15 3.04
C VAL A 79 7.19 3.47 3.22
N ALA A 80 7.44 4.18 2.13
CA ALA A 80 8.13 5.46 2.15
C ALA A 80 7.73 6.34 0.97
N THR A 81 7.90 7.64 1.14
CA THR A 81 7.72 8.66 0.10
C THR A 81 8.90 9.62 0.17
N PHE A 82 9.53 9.85 -0.97
CA PHE A 82 10.65 10.77 -1.12
C PHE A 82 10.29 11.87 -2.11
N LYS A 83 11.00 12.99 -2.04
CA LYS A 83 11.05 14.00 -3.10
C LYS A 83 12.48 14.23 -3.54
N ASP A 84 12.70 14.35 -4.85
CA ASP A 84 13.98 14.79 -5.38
C ASP A 84 14.18 16.31 -5.19
N LYS A 85 15.33 16.84 -5.64
CA LYS A 85 15.65 18.29 -5.56
C LYS A 85 14.65 19.18 -6.29
N LYS A 86 13.89 18.65 -7.24
CA LYS A 86 12.90 19.38 -8.05
C LYS A 86 11.47 19.19 -7.55
N GLY A 87 11.29 18.37 -6.52
CA GLY A 87 9.99 18.09 -5.90
C GLY A 87 9.22 16.94 -6.53
N LEU A 88 9.82 16.20 -7.48
CA LEU A 88 9.21 14.98 -8.02
C LEU A 88 9.06 13.96 -6.89
N GLU A 89 7.87 13.38 -6.76
CA GLU A 89 7.58 12.38 -5.74
C GLU A 89 8.02 10.98 -6.19
N ILE A 90 8.76 10.28 -5.32
CA ILE A 90 9.10 8.87 -5.47
C ILE A 90 8.41 8.09 -4.35
N ALA A 91 7.48 7.21 -4.71
CA ALA A 91 6.73 6.39 -3.77
C ALA A 91 7.29 4.97 -3.71
N ILE A 92 7.36 4.42 -2.49
CA ILE A 92 7.74 3.03 -2.23
C ILE A 92 6.56 2.29 -1.61
N ASN A 93 6.18 1.17 -2.21
CA ASN A 93 5.21 0.22 -1.67
C ASN A 93 5.83 -1.17 -1.60
N ALA A 94 5.38 -1.99 -0.66
CA ALA A 94 5.69 -3.41 -0.61
C ALA A 94 4.38 -4.16 -0.46
N PHE A 95 4.22 -5.23 -1.23
CA PHE A 95 3.08 -6.12 -1.11
C PHE A 95 3.57 -7.57 -1.20
N PRO A 96 3.05 -8.48 -0.39
CA PRO A 96 3.46 -9.88 -0.44
C PRO A 96 3.06 -10.58 -1.74
N GLY A 97 3.87 -11.54 -2.15
CA GLY A 97 3.76 -12.26 -3.42
C GLY A 97 4.03 -11.37 -4.63
N ASP A 98 3.49 -11.79 -5.80
CA ASP A 98 3.73 -11.14 -7.09
C ASP A 98 2.69 -10.05 -7.46
N VAL A 99 1.63 -9.87 -6.67
CA VAL A 99 0.68 -8.73 -6.80
C VAL A 99 -0.02 -8.65 -8.18
N GLY A 100 -0.40 -9.79 -8.75
CA GLY A 100 -0.96 -9.81 -10.11
C GLY A 100 0.10 -9.64 -11.22
N GLY A 101 1.39 -9.53 -10.84
CA GLY A 101 2.65 -9.67 -11.58
C GLY A 101 2.81 -8.83 -12.84
N LEU A 102 3.88 -9.10 -13.59
CA LEU A 102 4.49 -8.05 -14.42
C LEU A 102 3.50 -7.38 -15.38
N LEU A 103 2.87 -8.14 -16.30
CA LEU A 103 1.93 -7.57 -17.27
C LEU A 103 0.79 -6.78 -16.60
N ALA A 104 0.16 -7.33 -15.55
CA ALA A 104 -0.96 -6.66 -14.91
C ALA A 104 -0.52 -5.44 -14.08
N ASN A 105 0.67 -5.48 -13.49
CA ASN A 105 1.26 -4.33 -12.81
C ASN A 105 1.59 -3.22 -13.82
N ILE A 106 2.17 -3.55 -14.97
CA ILE A 106 2.41 -2.60 -16.07
C ILE A 106 1.09 -2.02 -16.57
N ASN A 107 0.06 -2.84 -16.80
CA ASN A 107 -1.26 -2.35 -17.22
C ASN A 107 -1.94 -1.47 -16.16
N ARG A 108 -1.77 -1.78 -14.88
CA ARG A 108 -2.24 -0.90 -13.79
C ARG A 108 -1.53 0.45 -13.81
N TRP A 109 -0.23 0.47 -14.10
CA TRP A 109 0.56 1.71 -14.21
C TRP A 109 0.21 2.50 -15.45
N ARG A 110 0.00 1.85 -16.60
CA ARG A 110 -0.52 2.48 -17.83
C ARG A 110 -1.85 3.19 -17.57
N GLY A 111 -2.79 2.53 -16.89
CA GLY A 111 -4.07 3.13 -16.51
C GLY A 111 -3.93 4.34 -15.57
N GLN A 112 -2.91 4.41 -14.71
CA GLN A 112 -2.65 5.57 -13.83
C GLN A 112 -2.28 6.83 -14.60
N ILE A 113 -1.76 6.70 -15.82
CA ILE A 113 -1.43 7.81 -16.72
C ILE A 113 -2.34 7.85 -17.96
N GLY A 114 -3.51 7.19 -17.90
CA GLY A 114 -4.55 7.28 -18.93
C GLY A 114 -4.28 6.49 -20.22
N LEU A 115 -3.37 5.51 -20.18
CA LEU A 115 -3.06 4.67 -21.34
C LEU A 115 -3.86 3.36 -21.33
N GLU A 116 -4.23 2.91 -22.53
CA GLU A 116 -4.85 1.60 -22.74
C GLU A 116 -3.91 0.44 -22.33
N PRO A 117 -4.44 -0.71 -21.88
CA PRO A 117 -3.63 -1.88 -21.56
C PRO A 117 -2.74 -2.35 -22.74
N THR A 118 -1.57 -2.89 -22.43
CA THR A 118 -0.70 -3.60 -23.37
C THR A 118 -0.89 -5.12 -23.24
N ASP A 119 -0.41 -5.87 -24.22
CA ASP A 119 -0.33 -7.33 -24.20
C ASP A 119 1.08 -7.84 -23.81
N GLN A 120 1.21 -9.16 -23.74
CA GLN A 120 2.45 -9.85 -23.38
C GLN A 120 3.56 -9.66 -24.45
N ALA A 121 3.19 -9.55 -25.72
CA ALA A 121 4.15 -9.43 -26.82
C ALA A 121 4.85 -8.06 -26.80
N ALA A 122 4.11 -7.00 -26.48
CA ALA A 122 4.64 -5.64 -26.37
C ALA A 122 5.32 -5.35 -25.02
N LEU A 123 5.12 -6.20 -24.00
CA LEU A 123 5.66 -5.99 -22.65
C LEU A 123 7.19 -5.83 -22.64
N ALA A 124 7.91 -6.64 -23.42
CA ALA A 124 9.38 -6.60 -23.50
C ALA A 124 9.94 -5.26 -24.00
N GLN A 125 9.14 -4.45 -24.71
CA GLN A 125 9.54 -3.12 -25.18
C GLN A 125 9.39 -2.04 -24.10
N LEU A 126 8.60 -2.33 -23.06
CA LEU A 126 8.29 -1.39 -21.97
C LEU A 126 9.10 -1.65 -20.72
N THR A 127 9.75 -2.82 -20.63
CA THR A 127 10.43 -3.28 -19.42
C THR A 127 11.86 -3.71 -19.68
N GLU A 128 12.75 -3.44 -18.73
CA GLU A 128 14.13 -3.88 -18.71
C GLU A 128 14.40 -4.67 -17.42
N SER A 129 14.83 -5.92 -17.57
CA SER A 129 15.20 -6.78 -16.44
C SER A 129 16.67 -6.62 -16.11
N MET A 130 16.98 -6.55 -14.82
CA MET A 130 18.34 -6.48 -14.30
C MET A 130 18.43 -7.09 -12.89
N THR A 131 19.63 -7.11 -12.35
CA THR A 131 19.90 -7.60 -11.00
C THR A 131 20.40 -6.44 -10.13
N SER A 132 19.93 -6.37 -8.89
CA SER A 132 20.47 -5.46 -7.88
C SER A 132 21.92 -5.81 -7.52
N GLU A 133 22.60 -4.91 -6.81
CA GLU A 133 23.96 -5.13 -6.30
C GLU A 133 24.03 -6.34 -5.35
N ALA A 134 22.91 -6.72 -4.73
CA ALA A 134 22.81 -7.84 -3.80
C ALA A 134 22.17 -9.11 -4.41
N GLY A 135 21.98 -9.17 -5.74
CA GLY A 135 21.45 -10.35 -6.40
C GLY A 135 19.93 -10.43 -6.55
N ALA A 136 19.17 -9.48 -5.99
CA ALA A 136 17.71 -9.39 -6.16
C ALA A 136 17.29 -9.13 -7.62
N GLU A 137 16.17 -9.71 -8.04
CA GLU A 137 15.53 -9.42 -9.33
C GLU A 137 14.97 -7.99 -9.33
N VAL A 138 15.27 -7.23 -10.38
CA VAL A 138 14.77 -5.86 -10.60
C VAL A 138 14.22 -5.77 -12.02
N VAL A 139 12.96 -5.37 -12.16
CA VAL A 139 12.36 -5.04 -13.46
C VAL A 139 12.01 -3.56 -13.48
N ILE A 140 12.64 -2.82 -14.38
CA ILE A 140 12.36 -1.41 -14.63
C ILE A 140 11.29 -1.31 -15.71
N ALA A 141 10.30 -0.44 -15.53
CA ALA A 141 9.35 -0.07 -16.56
C ALA A 141 9.40 1.43 -16.82
N ASP A 142 9.36 1.78 -18.10
CA ASP A 142 9.36 3.16 -18.56
C ASP A 142 8.18 3.37 -19.52
N ILE A 143 7.19 4.13 -19.05
CA ILE A 143 5.89 4.25 -19.71
C ILE A 143 5.63 5.72 -20.02
N ALA A 144 5.72 6.06 -21.30
CA ALA A 144 5.44 7.41 -21.79
C ALA A 144 3.97 7.56 -22.19
N GLY A 145 3.30 8.56 -21.60
CA GLY A 145 2.02 9.08 -22.06
C GLY A 145 2.18 10.37 -22.86
N SER A 146 1.06 11.00 -23.22
CA SER A 146 1.08 12.25 -24.00
C SER A 146 1.54 13.47 -23.20
N GLU A 147 1.20 13.54 -21.92
CA GLU A 147 1.51 14.67 -21.04
C GLU A 147 2.41 14.29 -19.86
N ASN A 148 2.36 13.01 -19.46
CA ASN A 148 3.05 12.50 -18.28
C ASN A 148 3.82 11.22 -18.64
N ARG A 149 4.83 10.92 -17.84
CA ARG A 149 5.62 9.70 -17.93
C ARG A 149 5.65 9.03 -16.55
N LEU A 150 5.70 7.71 -16.55
CA LEU A 150 5.86 6.90 -15.35
C LEU A 150 7.13 6.07 -15.50
N VAL A 151 8.03 6.19 -14.53
CA VAL A 151 9.13 5.23 -14.34
C VAL A 151 8.87 4.48 -13.05
N GLY A 152 8.93 3.15 -13.14
CA GLY A 152 8.73 2.27 -12.00
C GLY A 152 9.75 1.15 -11.98
N ALA A 153 10.01 0.62 -10.79
CA ALA A 153 10.79 -0.59 -10.56
C ALA A 153 9.97 -1.57 -9.75
N ILE A 154 9.97 -2.84 -10.16
CA ILE A 154 9.48 -3.98 -9.38
C ILE A 154 10.71 -4.75 -8.91
N ILE A 155 10.87 -4.92 -7.61
CA ILE A 155 12.03 -5.56 -7.01
C ILE A 155 11.59 -6.75 -6.15
N LYS A 156 12.30 -7.87 -6.27
CA LYS A 156 12.08 -9.05 -5.42
C LYS A 156 13.38 -9.38 -4.66
N PRO A 157 13.55 -8.85 -3.43
CA PRO A 157 14.73 -9.12 -2.60
C PRO A 157 14.81 -10.56 -2.08
N GLY A 158 13.72 -11.32 -2.12
CA GLY A 158 13.64 -12.68 -1.58
C GLY A 158 12.98 -12.76 -0.20
N ASP A 159 12.32 -11.69 0.25
CA ASP A 159 11.55 -11.62 1.51
C ASP A 159 10.10 -12.10 1.35
N GLY A 160 9.77 -12.70 0.20
CA GLY A 160 8.40 -13.08 -0.16
C GLY A 160 7.51 -11.90 -0.56
N GLN A 161 8.06 -10.70 -0.74
CA GLN A 161 7.33 -9.50 -1.19
C GLN A 161 7.84 -8.99 -2.54
N SER A 162 6.93 -8.34 -3.27
CA SER A 162 7.27 -7.45 -4.37
C SER A 162 7.32 -6.01 -3.88
N TRP A 163 8.45 -5.38 -4.11
CA TRP A 163 8.70 -3.99 -3.79
C TRP A 163 8.53 -3.13 -5.04
N PHE A 164 7.89 -1.99 -4.88
CA PHE A 164 7.58 -1.08 -5.98
C PHE A 164 8.15 0.28 -5.68
N VAL A 165 9.02 0.78 -6.54
CA VAL A 165 9.49 2.17 -6.53
C VAL A 165 8.88 2.86 -7.73
N LYS A 166 8.19 3.99 -7.57
CA LYS A 166 7.53 4.66 -8.69
C LYS A 166 7.64 6.18 -8.61
N ALA A 167 7.80 6.80 -9.77
CA ALA A 167 7.64 8.23 -9.96
C ALA A 167 6.73 8.50 -11.17
N ILE A 168 5.89 9.53 -11.05
CA ILE A 168 5.03 10.02 -12.13
C ILE A 168 5.23 11.54 -12.20
N GLY A 169 5.45 12.07 -13.39
CA GLY A 169 5.63 13.49 -13.62
C GLY A 169 5.64 13.82 -15.10
N ASP A 170 5.96 15.06 -15.44
CA ASP A 170 6.18 15.44 -16.83
C ASP A 170 7.41 14.69 -17.40
N THR A 171 7.47 14.58 -18.73
CA THR A 171 8.52 13.83 -19.44
C THR A 171 9.92 14.28 -19.03
N GLN A 172 10.16 15.58 -18.90
CA GLN A 172 11.49 16.11 -18.61
C GLN A 172 11.93 15.77 -17.18
N SER A 173 11.04 15.93 -16.21
CA SER A 173 11.31 15.58 -14.80
C SER A 173 11.63 14.09 -14.66
N ILE A 174 10.86 13.22 -15.33
CA ILE A 174 11.07 11.78 -15.27
C ILE A 174 12.36 11.34 -15.98
N GLU A 175 12.67 11.91 -17.15
CA GLU A 175 13.93 11.61 -17.85
C GLU A 175 15.16 11.93 -17.01
N GLN A 176 15.11 13.03 -16.24
CA GLN A 176 16.20 13.44 -15.38
C GLN A 176 16.31 12.59 -14.11
N ALA A 177 15.17 12.17 -13.53
CA ALA A 177 15.15 11.35 -12.32
C ALA A 177 15.41 9.86 -12.60
N LYS A 178 15.11 9.37 -13.81
CA LYS A 178 15.19 7.95 -14.18
C LYS A 178 16.52 7.28 -13.81
N PRO A 179 17.72 7.84 -14.12
CA PRO A 179 18.98 7.19 -13.77
C PRO A 179 19.15 6.95 -12.27
N GLU A 180 18.69 7.90 -11.45
CA GLU A 180 18.80 7.82 -9.99
C GLU A 180 17.77 6.88 -9.38
N ILE A 181 16.55 6.80 -9.95
CA ILE A 181 15.54 5.80 -9.58
C ILE A 181 16.05 4.38 -9.88
N ILE A 182 16.69 4.17 -11.03
CA ILE A 182 17.29 2.87 -11.39
C ILE A 182 18.43 2.54 -10.43
N ALA A 183 19.32 3.50 -10.15
CA ALA A 183 20.40 3.31 -9.19
C ALA A 183 19.85 2.95 -7.80
N PHE A 184 18.81 3.65 -7.33
CA PHE A 184 18.14 3.37 -6.07
C PHE A 184 17.56 1.94 -6.02
N ALA A 185 16.86 1.50 -7.07
CA ALA A 185 16.30 0.16 -7.16
C ALA A 185 17.38 -0.94 -7.05
N LYS A 186 18.59 -0.69 -7.58
CA LYS A 186 19.72 -1.62 -7.48
C LYS A 186 20.30 -1.76 -6.06
N THR A 187 19.94 -0.90 -5.12
CA THR A 187 20.45 -0.97 -3.73
C THR A 187 19.63 -1.89 -2.83
N PHE A 188 18.47 -2.35 -3.30
CA PHE A 188 17.58 -3.20 -2.52
C PHE A 188 18.25 -4.53 -2.18
N ARG A 189 18.15 -4.91 -0.90
CA ARG A 189 18.79 -6.11 -0.35
C ARG A 189 18.04 -6.61 0.88
N LEU A 190 18.14 -7.91 1.15
CA LEU A 190 17.74 -8.44 2.45
C LEU A 190 18.62 -7.83 3.55
N GLY A 191 17.99 -7.38 4.63
CA GLY A 191 18.68 -6.92 5.83
C GLY A 191 19.31 -8.10 6.58
N GLN A 192 20.49 -7.92 7.16
CA GLN A 192 21.24 -9.02 7.79
C GLN A 192 20.59 -9.62 9.06
N ASP A 193 19.43 -9.13 9.51
CA ASP A 193 18.71 -9.68 10.65
C ASP A 193 17.64 -10.73 10.27
N SER A 194 17.38 -10.97 8.97
CA SER A 194 16.37 -11.95 8.54
C SER A 194 16.85 -13.41 8.58
N ALA A 195 18.12 -13.66 8.96
CA ALA A 195 18.69 -15.01 9.03
C ALA A 195 18.62 -15.66 10.44
N GLN A 196 18.22 -14.92 11.48
CA GLN A 196 18.10 -15.46 12.85
C GLN A 196 16.90 -14.84 13.57
N SER A 197 15.68 -15.25 13.20
CA SER A 197 14.49 -15.09 14.05
C SER A 197 13.78 -16.44 14.21
N ASN A 198 14.56 -17.50 14.33
CA ASN A 198 14.09 -18.81 14.78
C ASN A 198 14.91 -19.16 16.02
N VAL A 199 14.45 -18.72 17.19
CA VAL A 199 14.58 -19.31 18.53
C VAL A 199 14.00 -18.27 19.50
N ASN A 200 12.95 -18.64 20.22
CA ASN A 200 12.23 -17.89 21.26
C ASN A 200 11.22 -16.82 20.81
N LYS A 201 10.00 -17.26 20.50
CA LYS A 201 8.78 -16.48 20.78
C LYS A 201 8.02 -17.15 21.93
N PRO A 202 7.62 -16.42 22.99
CA PRO A 202 6.79 -16.99 24.04
C PRO A 202 5.44 -17.41 23.46
N SER A 203 4.98 -18.59 23.86
CA SER A 203 3.62 -19.06 23.60
C SER A 203 2.61 -18.05 24.14
N GLN A 204 1.80 -17.47 23.26
CA GLN A 204 0.56 -16.79 23.64
C GLN A 204 -0.58 -17.28 22.73
N SER A 205 -1.36 -18.19 23.33
CA SER A 205 -2.80 -18.44 23.18
C SER A 205 -3.51 -17.98 21.91
N ASP A 206 -3.92 -18.97 21.11
CA ASP A 206 -5.24 -19.15 20.50
C ASP A 206 -6.17 -17.93 20.52
N THR A 207 -6.19 -17.19 19.40
CA THR A 207 -7.39 -16.65 18.71
C THR A 207 -6.92 -15.62 17.67
N ASN A 208 -6.91 -15.99 16.39
CA ASN A 208 -6.73 -15.04 15.29
C ASN A 208 -8.14 -14.57 14.83
N PRO A 209 -8.53 -13.30 15.03
CA PRO A 209 -9.88 -12.81 14.71
C PRO A 209 -10.21 -12.79 13.21
N HIS A 210 -9.26 -13.12 12.32
CA HIS A 210 -9.50 -13.19 10.87
C HIS A 210 -10.09 -14.55 10.41
N THR A 211 -9.96 -15.62 11.20
CA THR A 211 -10.46 -16.95 10.85
C THR A 211 -11.89 -17.24 11.35
N GLU A 212 -12.44 -16.45 12.27
CA GLU A 212 -13.80 -16.67 12.80
C GLU A 212 -14.92 -16.36 11.78
N GLN A 213 -14.65 -15.56 10.75
CA GLN A 213 -15.64 -15.22 9.71
C GLN A 213 -15.83 -16.32 8.66
N TRP A 214 -14.83 -17.18 8.47
CA TRP A 214 -14.82 -18.20 7.44
C TRP A 214 -14.98 -19.52 8.15
N GLN A 215 -16.12 -20.20 8.01
CA GLN A 215 -16.35 -21.50 8.64
C GLN A 215 -15.79 -22.59 7.70
N PRO A 216 -14.53 -23.04 7.85
CA PRO A 216 -14.05 -24.15 7.06
C PRO A 216 -14.72 -25.46 7.53
N PRO A 217 -14.62 -26.54 6.73
CA PRO A 217 -14.85 -27.90 7.22
C PRO A 217 -14.12 -28.17 8.53
N ALA A 218 -14.71 -28.97 9.42
CA ALA A 218 -14.20 -29.22 10.77
C ALA A 218 -12.80 -29.88 10.78
N GLU A 219 -12.46 -30.57 9.69
CA GLU A 219 -11.18 -31.26 9.50
C GLU A 219 -10.04 -30.33 9.09
N TRP A 220 -10.34 -29.10 8.70
CA TRP A 220 -9.34 -28.12 8.29
C TRP A 220 -8.87 -27.28 9.46
N LYS A 221 -7.57 -27.35 9.74
CA LYS A 221 -6.92 -26.59 10.80
C LYS A 221 -6.36 -25.30 10.25
N VAL A 222 -6.37 -24.23 11.04
CA VAL A 222 -5.72 -22.97 10.67
C VAL A 222 -4.25 -23.23 10.36
N ASP A 223 -3.79 -22.72 9.21
CA ASP A 223 -2.39 -22.83 8.81
C ASP A 223 -1.53 -21.87 9.64
N PRO A 224 -0.66 -22.35 10.54
CA PRO A 224 0.16 -21.48 11.38
C PRO A 224 1.23 -20.73 10.58
N GLU A 225 1.54 -21.19 9.37
CA GLU A 225 2.50 -20.59 8.44
C GLU A 225 1.83 -19.64 7.43
N ALA A 226 0.58 -19.24 7.71
CA ALA A 226 -0.16 -18.32 6.85
C ALA A 226 0.53 -16.95 6.77
N SER A 227 0.73 -16.48 5.53
CA SER A 227 1.15 -15.10 5.31
C SER A 227 0.04 -14.13 5.75
N PRO A 228 0.36 -12.96 6.35
CA PRO A 228 -0.64 -11.98 6.78
C PRO A 228 -1.54 -11.41 5.67
N ILE A 229 -1.22 -11.60 4.38
CA ILE A 229 -2.09 -11.17 3.27
C ILE A 229 -3.24 -12.13 3.00
N LEU A 230 -3.13 -13.38 3.44
CA LEU A 230 -4.22 -14.34 3.27
C LEU A 230 -5.36 -13.93 4.17
N THR A 231 -6.55 -13.84 3.57
CA THR A 231 -7.80 -13.60 4.31
C THR A 231 -8.12 -14.80 5.20
N ALA A 232 -7.81 -16.01 4.72
CA ALA A 232 -7.77 -17.22 5.52
C ALA A 232 -6.80 -18.24 4.91
N ALA A 233 -6.27 -19.13 5.74
CA ALA A 233 -5.44 -20.23 5.31
C ALA A 233 -5.63 -21.43 6.24
N PHE A 234 -5.73 -22.60 5.64
CA PHE A 234 -6.01 -23.85 6.33
C PHE A 234 -5.13 -24.99 5.79
N ARG A 235 -4.97 -26.01 6.63
CA ARG A 235 -4.35 -27.30 6.31
C ARG A 235 -5.37 -28.40 6.57
N ALA A 236 -5.64 -29.20 5.55
CA ALA A 236 -6.42 -30.43 5.71
C ALA A 236 -5.55 -31.54 6.31
N ASP A 237 -6.19 -32.55 6.92
CA ASP A 237 -5.49 -33.73 7.44
C ASP A 237 -4.80 -34.55 6.33
N SER A 238 -5.25 -34.44 5.07
CA SER A 238 -4.55 -34.99 3.89
C SER A 238 -3.17 -34.37 3.67
N GLY A 239 -2.92 -33.18 4.21
CA GLY A 239 -1.73 -32.36 3.95
C GLY A 239 -1.97 -31.25 2.92
N ALA A 240 -3.11 -31.27 2.22
CA ALA A 240 -3.46 -30.21 1.28
C ALA A 240 -3.59 -28.86 1.98
N ARG A 241 -3.17 -27.80 1.28
CA ARG A 241 -3.26 -26.41 1.72
C ARG A 241 -4.45 -25.73 1.07
N ILE A 242 -5.26 -25.06 1.87
CA ILE A 242 -6.36 -24.24 1.40
C ILE A 242 -6.07 -22.79 1.74
N THR A 243 -6.20 -21.89 0.77
CA THR A 243 -5.98 -20.46 0.99
C THR A 243 -7.09 -19.63 0.36
N LEU A 244 -7.40 -18.51 1.01
CA LEU A 244 -8.35 -17.51 0.55
C LEU A 244 -7.69 -16.14 0.58
N THR A 245 -7.75 -15.41 -0.54
CA THR A 245 -7.32 -14.01 -0.62
C THR A 245 -8.45 -13.15 -1.16
N SER A 246 -8.71 -12.01 -0.52
CA SER A 246 -9.59 -10.97 -1.04
C SER A 246 -8.76 -9.82 -1.63
N LEU A 247 -8.99 -9.49 -2.90
CA LEU A 247 -8.34 -8.36 -3.57
C LEU A 247 -9.38 -7.39 -4.10
N LYS A 248 -9.10 -6.09 -4.05
CA LYS A 248 -9.94 -5.07 -4.69
C LYS A 248 -9.91 -5.25 -6.21
N GLY A 249 -11.08 -5.29 -6.85
CA GLY A 249 -11.23 -5.68 -8.26
C GLY A 249 -10.72 -7.10 -8.57
N MET A 250 -10.36 -7.38 -9.83
CA MET A 250 -9.94 -8.73 -10.27
C MET A 250 -8.45 -9.06 -10.07
N GLY A 251 -7.69 -8.25 -9.33
CA GLY A 251 -6.32 -8.61 -8.92
C GLY A 251 -5.33 -8.94 -10.05
N GLY A 252 -5.56 -8.46 -11.28
CA GLY A 252 -4.74 -8.78 -12.46
C GLY A 252 -5.48 -9.53 -13.58
N GLY A 253 -6.78 -9.76 -13.43
CA GLY A 253 -7.62 -10.42 -14.45
C GLY A 253 -7.55 -11.94 -14.37
N VAL A 254 -8.60 -12.61 -14.86
CA VAL A 254 -8.76 -14.07 -14.76
C VAL A 254 -7.57 -14.83 -15.37
N LEU A 255 -7.27 -14.57 -16.65
CA LEU A 255 -6.17 -15.23 -17.37
C LEU A 255 -4.80 -14.98 -16.72
N GLY A 256 -4.57 -13.74 -16.27
CA GLY A 256 -3.33 -13.37 -15.59
C GLY A 256 -3.14 -14.08 -14.26
N ASN A 257 -4.21 -14.37 -13.53
CA ASN A 257 -4.17 -15.16 -12.30
C ASN A 257 -3.93 -16.65 -12.59
N ILE A 258 -4.61 -17.21 -13.59
CA ILE A 258 -4.43 -18.61 -13.98
C ILE A 258 -2.99 -18.88 -14.45
N ASN A 259 -2.42 -18.01 -15.29
CA ASN A 259 -1.03 -18.16 -15.74
C ASN A 259 0.00 -18.11 -14.60
N ARG A 260 -0.32 -17.48 -13.46
CA ARG A 260 0.54 -17.53 -12.26
C ARG A 260 0.51 -18.88 -11.59
N TRP A 261 -0.69 -19.45 -11.46
CA TRP A 261 -0.84 -20.78 -10.87
C TRP A 261 -0.22 -21.85 -11.77
N ARG A 262 -0.35 -21.70 -13.09
CA ARG A 262 0.39 -22.49 -14.09
C ARG A 262 1.90 -22.43 -13.86
N GLY A 263 2.46 -21.23 -13.71
CA GLY A 263 3.89 -21.07 -13.41
C GLY A 263 4.36 -21.69 -12.09
N GLN A 264 3.49 -21.78 -11.07
CA GLN A 264 3.80 -22.51 -9.83
C GLN A 264 3.94 -24.02 -10.03
N LEU A 265 3.34 -24.55 -11.09
CA LEU A 265 3.39 -25.95 -11.51
C LEU A 265 4.38 -26.19 -12.65
N GLY A 266 5.17 -25.18 -13.03
CA GLY A 266 6.10 -25.26 -14.17
C GLY A 266 5.42 -25.33 -15.55
N LEU A 267 4.14 -24.98 -15.65
CA LEU A 267 3.39 -24.99 -16.90
C LEU A 267 3.58 -23.67 -17.67
N GLU A 268 3.70 -23.75 -18.99
CA GLU A 268 3.79 -22.58 -19.87
C GLU A 268 2.50 -21.72 -19.81
N PRO A 269 2.59 -20.38 -19.92
CA PRO A 269 1.40 -19.53 -19.94
C PRO A 269 0.56 -19.75 -21.20
N VAL A 270 -0.77 -19.68 -21.06
CA VAL A 270 -1.71 -19.70 -22.20
C VAL A 270 -2.11 -18.28 -22.59
N THR A 271 -2.54 -18.11 -23.85
CA THR A 271 -2.92 -16.79 -24.38
C THR A 271 -4.42 -16.52 -24.30
N SER A 272 -5.22 -17.57 -24.14
CA SER A 272 -6.68 -17.48 -24.08
C SER A 272 -7.27 -18.43 -23.03
N LEU A 273 -8.36 -18.01 -22.39
CA LEU A 273 -9.14 -18.89 -21.50
C LEU A 273 -9.77 -20.07 -22.24
N ALA A 274 -9.99 -19.96 -23.55
CA ALA A 274 -10.53 -21.04 -24.37
C ALA A 274 -9.59 -22.24 -24.50
N GLU A 275 -8.30 -22.05 -24.19
CA GLU A 275 -7.29 -23.13 -24.16
C GLU A 275 -7.37 -23.95 -22.86
N LEU A 276 -8.18 -23.52 -21.89
CA LEU A 276 -8.23 -24.10 -20.56
C LEU A 276 -9.54 -24.84 -20.32
N SER A 277 -9.44 -25.98 -19.63
CA SER A 277 -10.60 -26.66 -19.07
C SER A 277 -10.99 -25.96 -17.77
N THR A 278 -12.06 -25.18 -17.82
CA THR A 278 -12.63 -24.49 -16.65
C THR A 278 -14.05 -24.97 -16.41
N THR A 279 -14.47 -24.90 -15.15
CA THR A 279 -15.83 -25.22 -14.73
C THR A 279 -16.46 -24.03 -14.01
N GLU A 280 -17.79 -24.01 -13.97
CA GLU A 280 -18.57 -23.00 -13.25
C GLU A 280 -19.49 -23.70 -12.26
N PRO A 281 -19.02 -23.98 -11.02
CA PRO A 281 -19.82 -24.74 -10.04
C PRO A 281 -21.07 -23.97 -9.57
N ALA A 282 -21.10 -22.64 -9.72
CA ALA A 282 -22.28 -21.81 -9.55
C ALA A 282 -22.14 -20.50 -10.36
N PRO A 283 -23.25 -19.80 -10.68
CA PRO A 283 -23.21 -18.60 -11.50
C PRO A 283 -22.22 -17.55 -10.98
N GLY A 284 -21.25 -17.20 -11.84
CA GLY A 284 -20.19 -16.24 -11.58
C GLY A 284 -18.94 -16.82 -10.93
N ILE A 285 -18.90 -18.11 -10.56
CA ILE A 285 -17.71 -18.72 -9.96
C ILE A 285 -16.93 -19.46 -11.03
N LEU A 286 -15.75 -18.97 -11.39
CA LEU A 286 -14.85 -19.73 -12.26
C LEU A 286 -14.01 -20.67 -11.41
N MET A 287 -13.93 -21.94 -11.77
CA MET A 287 -13.02 -22.91 -11.16
C MET A 287 -12.13 -23.56 -12.22
N ILE A 288 -10.89 -23.83 -11.84
CA ILE A 288 -9.89 -24.45 -12.70
C ILE A 288 -9.09 -25.48 -11.92
N ASP A 289 -8.73 -26.55 -12.60
CA ASP A 289 -7.90 -27.63 -12.09
C ASP A 289 -6.63 -27.72 -12.94
N LEU A 290 -5.47 -27.55 -12.29
CA LEU A 290 -4.17 -27.50 -12.93
C LEU A 290 -3.27 -28.55 -12.30
N GLN A 291 -2.66 -29.40 -13.12
CA GLN A 291 -1.69 -30.40 -12.71
C GLN A 291 -0.34 -30.12 -13.35
N SER A 292 0.74 -30.31 -12.59
CA SER A 292 2.10 -30.31 -13.11
C SER A 292 2.29 -31.45 -14.10
N GLU A 293 3.13 -31.22 -15.13
CA GLU A 293 3.56 -32.27 -16.06
C GLU A 293 4.79 -33.04 -15.54
N SER A 294 5.47 -32.49 -14.52
CA SER A 294 6.79 -32.96 -14.07
C SER A 294 6.77 -33.74 -12.75
N ASN A 295 5.71 -33.55 -11.96
CA ASN A 295 5.51 -34.19 -10.66
C ASN A 295 4.01 -34.27 -10.37
N ASP A 296 3.64 -34.69 -9.16
CA ASP A 296 2.26 -34.84 -8.72
C ASP A 296 1.67 -33.57 -8.10
N ASP A 297 2.31 -32.41 -8.22
CA ASP A 297 1.78 -31.16 -7.72
C ASP A 297 0.52 -30.73 -8.49
N ARG A 298 -0.50 -30.27 -7.76
CA ARG A 298 -1.77 -29.84 -8.31
C ARG A 298 -2.30 -28.61 -7.60
N ILE A 299 -2.94 -27.73 -8.38
CA ILE A 299 -3.65 -26.56 -7.90
C ILE A 299 -5.07 -26.59 -8.45
N VAL A 300 -6.05 -26.65 -7.55
CA VAL A 300 -7.44 -26.33 -7.87
C VAL A 300 -7.72 -24.93 -7.35
N ALA A 301 -8.19 -24.05 -8.21
CA ALA A 301 -8.43 -22.65 -7.84
C ALA A 301 -9.82 -22.19 -8.26
N ALA A 302 -10.42 -21.34 -7.44
CA ALA A 302 -11.70 -20.72 -7.73
C ALA A 302 -11.63 -19.20 -7.62
N ILE A 303 -12.31 -18.51 -8.54
CA ILE A 303 -12.43 -17.06 -8.59
C ILE A 303 -13.91 -16.72 -8.44
N LEU A 304 -14.23 -15.97 -7.38
CA LEU A 304 -15.55 -15.42 -7.14
C LEU A 304 -15.48 -13.89 -7.24
N PRO A 305 -15.92 -13.30 -8.35
CA PRO A 305 -16.09 -11.87 -8.49
C PRO A 305 -17.23 -11.38 -7.59
N LEU A 306 -16.99 -10.29 -6.87
CA LEU A 306 -17.97 -9.52 -6.11
C LEU A 306 -17.98 -8.08 -6.64
N GLU A 307 -18.93 -7.24 -6.19
CA GLU A 307 -19.10 -5.88 -6.74
C GLU A 307 -17.85 -4.99 -6.64
N SER A 308 -17.13 -5.05 -5.51
CA SER A 308 -15.98 -4.16 -5.24
C SER A 308 -14.64 -4.90 -5.09
N GLN A 309 -14.68 -6.24 -5.01
CA GLN A 309 -13.53 -7.09 -4.76
C GLN A 309 -13.72 -8.45 -5.43
N SER A 310 -12.67 -9.27 -5.47
CA SER A 310 -12.77 -10.67 -5.88
C SER A 310 -12.12 -11.56 -4.84
N LEU A 311 -12.75 -12.71 -4.60
CA LEU A 311 -12.21 -13.75 -3.73
C LEU A 311 -11.50 -14.80 -4.59
N PHE A 312 -10.30 -15.15 -4.17
CA PHE A 312 -9.45 -16.16 -4.81
C PHE A 312 -9.22 -17.29 -3.82
N PHE A 313 -9.71 -18.47 -4.16
CA PHE A 313 -9.51 -19.69 -3.40
C PHE A 313 -8.48 -20.56 -4.09
N LYS A 314 -7.62 -21.22 -3.32
CA LYS A 314 -6.75 -22.28 -3.82
C LYS A 314 -6.77 -23.46 -2.89
N LEU A 315 -6.82 -24.65 -3.47
CA LEU A 315 -6.45 -25.93 -2.90
C LEU A 315 -5.14 -26.36 -3.58
N THR A 316 -4.12 -26.69 -2.80
CA THR A 316 -2.78 -27.03 -3.31
C THR A 316 -2.22 -28.21 -2.54
N GLY A 317 -1.65 -29.18 -3.25
CA GLY A 317 -1.05 -30.39 -2.68
C GLY A 317 -0.65 -31.35 -3.80
N THR A 318 -0.33 -32.58 -3.44
CA THR A 318 -0.19 -33.66 -4.43
C THR A 318 -1.56 -34.07 -5.00
N ASN A 319 -1.57 -34.81 -6.12
CA ASN A 319 -2.79 -35.31 -6.75
C ASN A 319 -3.75 -35.99 -5.74
N ASP A 320 -3.24 -36.93 -4.95
CA ASP A 320 -4.04 -37.66 -3.94
C ASP A 320 -4.56 -36.75 -2.83
N GLN A 321 -3.75 -35.78 -2.37
CA GLN A 321 -4.14 -34.83 -1.33
C GLN A 321 -5.24 -33.90 -1.80
N VAL A 322 -5.17 -33.46 -3.06
CA VAL A 322 -6.17 -32.62 -3.69
C VAL A 322 -7.46 -33.40 -3.96
N ASP A 323 -7.36 -34.64 -4.46
CA ASP A 323 -8.54 -35.49 -4.69
C ASP A 323 -9.31 -35.76 -3.38
N ALA A 324 -8.61 -35.98 -2.27
CA ALA A 324 -9.22 -36.19 -0.96
C ALA A 324 -10.03 -34.97 -0.46
N GLU A 325 -9.71 -33.77 -0.93
CA GLU A 325 -10.30 -32.50 -0.47
C GLU A 325 -11.17 -31.79 -1.52
N MET A 326 -11.26 -32.30 -2.75
CA MET A 326 -11.92 -31.63 -3.87
C MET A 326 -13.39 -31.28 -3.58
N GLU A 327 -14.16 -32.25 -3.06
CA GLU A 327 -15.59 -32.07 -2.77
C GLU A 327 -15.81 -31.06 -1.63
N ARG A 328 -15.00 -31.15 -0.57
CA ARG A 328 -15.01 -30.21 0.56
C ARG A 328 -14.62 -28.81 0.13
N PHE A 329 -13.59 -28.68 -0.69
CA PHE A 329 -13.15 -27.40 -1.24
C PHE A 329 -14.22 -26.74 -2.11
N THR A 330 -14.85 -27.50 -2.99
CA THR A 330 -15.95 -26.99 -3.83
C THR A 330 -17.12 -26.55 -2.96
N SER A 331 -17.50 -27.34 -1.96
CA SER A 331 -18.57 -27.00 -1.02
C SER A 331 -18.28 -25.72 -0.23
N PHE A 332 -17.04 -25.55 0.24
CA PHE A 332 -16.60 -24.35 0.94
C PHE A 332 -16.69 -23.09 0.05
N VAL A 333 -16.27 -23.18 -1.21
CA VAL A 333 -16.39 -22.08 -2.18
C VAL A 333 -17.87 -21.70 -2.41
N LEU A 334 -18.75 -22.69 -2.52
CA LEU A 334 -20.19 -22.49 -2.72
C LEU A 334 -20.89 -21.90 -1.50
N ASP A 335 -20.53 -22.34 -0.29
CA ASP A 335 -21.08 -21.82 0.96
C ASP A 335 -20.70 -20.34 1.13
N VAL A 336 -19.44 -19.99 0.90
CA VAL A 336 -18.98 -18.59 0.94
C VAL A 336 -19.73 -17.71 -0.07
N SER A 337 -20.00 -18.22 -1.28
CA SER A 337 -20.79 -17.51 -2.29
C SER A 337 -22.24 -17.30 -1.85
N SER A 338 -22.86 -18.32 -1.24
CA SER A 338 -24.26 -18.31 -0.83
C SER A 338 -24.50 -17.39 0.38
N ASN A 339 -23.62 -17.44 1.38
CA ASN A 339 -23.72 -16.61 2.59
C ASN A 339 -23.49 -15.12 2.31
N ARG A 340 -22.90 -14.76 1.17
CA ARG A 340 -22.73 -13.36 0.74
C ARG A 340 -23.86 -12.82 -0.13
N LYS A 341 -24.67 -13.68 -0.75
CA LYS A 341 -25.91 -13.25 -1.44
C LYS A 341 -27.03 -12.84 -0.47
N GLY A 342 -26.87 -13.10 0.83
CA GLY A 342 -27.85 -12.81 1.89
C GLY A 342 -27.58 -11.57 2.75
N SER A 343 -26.49 -10.83 2.53
CA SER A 343 -26.22 -9.59 3.27
C SER A 343 -26.73 -8.38 2.47
N PRO A 344 -27.70 -7.61 2.98
CA PRO A 344 -28.25 -6.42 2.31
C PRO A 344 -27.25 -5.28 2.18
#